data_AF-A0A661WHU9-F1
#
_entry.id   AF-A0A661WHU9-F1
#
_cell.length_a   1.000
_cell.length_b   1.000
_cell.length_c   1.000
_cell.angle_alpha   90.00
_cell.angle_beta   90.00
_cell.angle_gamma   90.00
#
_symmetry.space_group_name_H-M   'P 1'
#
loop_
_entity.id
_entity.type
_entity.pdbx_description
1 polymer ?
#
loop_
_entity_poly.entity_id
_entity_poly.type
_entity_poly.pdbx_seq_one_letter_code
_entity_poly.pdbx_strand_id
1 'polypeptide(L)'
;MADSRYPDKILGSFWGRFFVVILQTVLVSQLLLLTFLVRLYINITLLKYIVVLMVGLLAGFSARRFLSAHTRTLQLLSALISTALSLASLYILSAGFLGMNLFYRSTTRPDWQGLIQYGLAALGSLLVINAFRKRSASEEPPAAPALQTANLQPKAKIKSWLPKFTLPSLNKRDGKVSKIAPAKKERISAGKSTAKKASNTLAIQKTTPKKIAKPAAPKKLSVAAPPAPKTKKAARKAKKNGKPEIKFVGKEEYTCPYCLDPVLDHDPRGVKICPICKTRHHADCWGITGACQIPHSNEKKKH
;
A
#
# COMPACT_ATOMS: atom_id res chain seq x y z
N MET A 1 18.79 -43.69 28.57
CA MET A 1 18.11 -43.70 27.26
C MET A 1 16.98 -42.68 27.31
N ALA A 2 17.22 -41.47 26.80
CA ALA A 2 16.19 -40.43 26.75
C ALA A 2 15.23 -40.75 25.60
N ASP A 3 13.94 -40.83 25.91
CA ASP A 3 12.87 -41.20 24.98
C ASP A 3 12.78 -40.14 23.86
N SER A 4 13.31 -40.47 22.67
CA SER A 4 13.34 -39.60 21.49
C SER A 4 11.96 -39.34 20.87
N ARG A 5 10.87 -39.77 21.52
CA ARG A 5 9.47 -39.66 21.04
C ARG A 5 8.74 -38.38 21.45
N TYR A 6 9.38 -37.50 22.22
CA TYR A 6 8.77 -36.22 22.63
C TYR A 6 8.62 -35.14 21.53
N PRO A 7 9.57 -34.91 20.61
CA PRO A 7 9.45 -33.81 19.65
C PRO A 7 8.26 -33.99 18.70
N ASP A 8 7.93 -35.23 18.35
CA ASP A 8 6.83 -35.54 17.41
C ASP A 8 5.45 -35.16 17.96
N LYS A 9 5.25 -35.24 19.29
CA LYS A 9 3.98 -34.84 19.91
C LYS A 9 3.78 -33.33 19.89
N ILE A 10 4.85 -32.56 20.07
CA ILE A 10 4.79 -31.09 20.10
C ILE A 10 4.59 -30.55 18.68
N LEU A 11 5.33 -31.06 17.69
CA LEU A 11 5.17 -30.70 16.28
C LEU A 11 3.85 -31.21 15.67
N GLY A 12 3.29 -32.28 16.22
CA GLY A 12 1.97 -32.80 15.86
C GLY A 12 0.81 -31.89 16.31
N SER A 13 0.98 -31.12 17.39
CA SER A 13 -0.03 -30.22 17.92
C SER A 13 -0.26 -29.01 17.00
N PHE A 14 -1.52 -28.56 16.91
CA PHE A 14 -1.89 -27.30 16.25
C PHE A 14 -1.05 -26.12 16.74
N TRP A 15 -0.86 -26.03 18.06
CA TRP A 15 -0.07 -24.97 18.68
C TRP A 15 1.39 -25.01 18.26
N GLY A 16 2.00 -26.21 18.19
CA GLY A 16 3.39 -26.36 17.74
C GLY A 16 3.57 -25.85 16.31
N ARG A 17 2.68 -26.23 15.39
CA ARG A 17 2.70 -25.76 13.99
C ARG A 17 2.48 -24.25 13.90
N PHE A 18 1.57 -23.71 14.70
CA PHE A 18 1.30 -22.28 14.79
C PHE A 18 2.54 -21.49 15.25
N PHE A 19 3.22 -21.94 16.30
CA PHE A 19 4.46 -21.33 16.78
C PHE A 19 5.59 -21.40 15.74
N VAL A 20 5.73 -22.52 15.05
CA VAL A 20 6.73 -22.66 13.96
C VAL A 20 6.48 -21.65 12.85
N VAL A 21 5.22 -21.40 12.46
CA VAL A 21 4.89 -20.36 11.46
C VAL A 21 5.34 -18.98 11.93
N ILE A 22 5.01 -18.60 13.17
CA ILE A 22 5.41 -17.30 13.73
C ILE A 22 6.94 -17.19 13.76
N LEU A 23 7.62 -18.17 14.34
CA LEU A 23 9.08 -18.17 14.46
C LEU A 23 9.78 -18.06 13.10
N GLN A 24 9.35 -18.88 12.14
CA GLN A 24 9.89 -18.86 10.78
C GLN A 24 9.73 -17.49 10.12
N THR A 25 8.55 -16.89 10.23
CA THR A 25 8.27 -15.59 9.60
C THR A 25 9.07 -14.45 10.22
N VAL A 26 9.21 -14.44 11.55
CA VAL A 26 10.02 -13.45 12.26
C VAL A 26 11.49 -13.60 11.88
N LEU A 27 12.05 -14.82 11.88
CA LEU A 27 13.45 -15.06 11.51
C LEU A 27 13.76 -14.62 10.08
N VAL A 28 12.93 -14.99 9.10
CA VAL A 28 13.13 -14.58 7.71
C VAL A 28 12.97 -13.08 7.55
N SER A 29 12.05 -12.45 8.27
CA SER A 29 11.91 -11.00 8.28
C SER A 29 13.17 -10.30 8.80
N GLN A 30 13.86 -10.87 9.80
CA GLN A 30 15.14 -10.31 10.26
C GLN A 30 16.26 -10.48 9.24
N LEU A 31 16.27 -11.59 8.51
CA LEU A 31 17.22 -11.77 7.41
C LEU A 31 16.97 -10.77 6.27
N LEU A 32 15.70 -10.44 6.00
CA LEU A 32 15.31 -9.38 5.05
C LEU A 32 15.76 -7.99 5.53
N LEU A 33 15.71 -7.72 6.84
CA LEU A 33 16.24 -6.48 7.41
C LEU A 33 17.77 -6.39 7.26
N LEU A 34 18.49 -7.50 7.48
CA LEU A 34 19.93 -7.54 7.26
C LEU A 34 20.30 -7.25 5.80
N THR A 35 19.54 -7.80 4.84
CA THR A 35 19.74 -7.48 3.41
C THR A 35 19.42 -6.02 3.08
N PHE A 36 18.46 -5.40 3.78
CA PHE A 36 18.19 -3.96 3.68
C PHE A 36 19.40 -3.12 4.15
N LEU A 37 20.09 -3.53 5.22
CA LEU A 37 21.26 -2.82 5.75
C LEU A 37 22.47 -2.86 4.80
N VAL A 38 22.54 -3.81 3.87
CA VAL A 38 23.63 -3.94 2.88
C VAL A 38 23.61 -2.84 1.81
N ARG A 39 22.74 -1.82 1.96
CA ARG A 39 22.79 -0.56 1.18
C ARG A 39 22.69 -0.80 -0.33
N LEU A 40 21.72 -1.61 -0.73
CA LEU A 40 21.31 -1.74 -2.14
C LEU A 40 20.94 -0.34 -2.67
N TYR A 41 21.43 -0.01 -3.87
CA TYR A 41 21.29 1.29 -4.55
C TYR A 41 19.84 1.59 -5.02
N ILE A 42 18.85 1.08 -4.31
CA ILE A 42 17.43 1.14 -4.64
C ILE A 42 16.78 2.27 -3.83
N ASN A 43 15.78 2.92 -4.40
CA ASN A 43 14.98 3.92 -3.70
C ASN A 43 14.42 3.33 -2.39
N ILE A 44 14.81 3.93 -1.27
CA ILE A 44 14.55 3.43 0.09
C ILE A 44 13.04 3.25 0.33
N THR A 45 12.21 4.15 -0.21
CA THR A 45 10.75 4.09 -0.10
C THR A 45 10.18 2.86 -0.81
N LEU A 46 10.66 2.57 -2.01
CA LEU A 46 10.23 1.40 -2.79
C LEU A 46 10.69 0.10 -2.12
N LEU A 47 11.93 0.08 -1.63
CA LEU A 47 12.48 -1.06 -0.91
C LEU A 47 11.68 -1.37 0.36
N LYS A 48 11.24 -0.33 1.10
CA LYS A 48 10.35 -0.48 2.27
C LYS A 48 9.07 -1.24 1.93
N TYR A 49 8.38 -0.86 0.86
CA TYR A 49 7.13 -1.53 0.46
C TYR A 49 7.37 -2.95 -0.06
N ILE A 50 8.48 -3.20 -0.77
CA ILE A 50 8.85 -4.56 -1.22
C ILE A 50 9.08 -5.49 -0.03
N VAL A 51 9.84 -5.06 0.98
CA VAL A 51 10.11 -5.87 2.17
C VAL A 51 8.80 -6.18 2.91
N VAL A 52 7.94 -5.18 3.11
CA VAL A 52 6.64 -5.36 3.77
C VAL A 52 5.76 -6.36 3.00
N LEU A 53 5.71 -6.25 1.66
CA LEU A 53 4.95 -7.16 0.82
C LEU A 53 5.52 -8.59 0.87
N MET A 54 6.85 -8.74 0.83
CA MET A 54 7.53 -10.04 0.96
C MET A 54 7.25 -10.71 2.30
N VAL A 55 7.25 -9.96 3.41
CA VAL A 55 6.89 -10.49 4.74
C VAL A 55 5.46 -11.05 4.73
N GLY A 56 4.51 -10.33 4.13
CA GLY A 56 3.13 -10.81 3.97
C GLY A 56 3.02 -12.08 3.11
N LEU A 57 3.64 -12.09 1.93
CA LEU A 57 3.65 -13.28 1.07
C LEU A 57 4.24 -14.50 1.81
N LEU A 58 5.32 -14.31 2.55
CA LEU A 58 6.00 -15.36 3.29
C LEU A 58 5.15 -15.88 4.46
N ALA A 59 4.45 -14.99 5.16
CA ALA A 59 3.53 -15.37 6.24
C ALA A 59 2.34 -16.18 5.70
N GLY A 60 1.73 -15.73 4.59
CA GLY A 60 0.67 -16.48 3.91
C GLY A 60 1.14 -17.85 3.41
N PHE A 61 2.35 -17.92 2.84
CA PHE A 61 2.93 -19.18 2.37
C PHE A 61 3.22 -20.15 3.51
N SER A 62 3.79 -19.65 4.60
CA SER A 62 4.10 -20.43 5.80
C SER A 62 2.82 -20.96 6.44
N ALA A 63 1.80 -20.12 6.63
CA ALA A 63 0.51 -20.53 7.16
C ALA A 63 -0.11 -21.64 6.30
N ARG A 64 -0.07 -21.50 4.98
CA ARG A 64 -0.60 -22.51 4.06
C ARG A 64 0.16 -23.85 4.14
N ARG A 65 1.49 -23.82 4.25
CA ARG A 65 2.32 -25.04 4.32
C ARG A 65 2.07 -25.81 5.62
N PHE A 66 2.06 -25.13 6.76
CA PHE A 66 2.02 -25.78 8.07
C PHE A 66 0.59 -26.02 8.58
N LEU A 67 -0.39 -25.21 8.19
CA LEU A 67 -1.79 -25.33 8.61
C LEU A 67 -2.71 -25.83 7.49
N SER A 68 -2.18 -26.55 6.50
CA SER A 68 -2.92 -27.09 5.36
C SER A 68 -4.15 -27.94 5.74
N ALA A 69 -4.10 -28.62 6.89
CA ALA A 69 -5.20 -29.44 7.42
C ALA A 69 -6.31 -28.64 8.14
N HIS A 70 -6.10 -27.36 8.43
CA HIS A 70 -7.02 -26.54 9.21
C HIS A 70 -7.92 -25.66 8.35
N THR A 71 -8.95 -25.09 8.96
CA THR A 71 -9.88 -24.18 8.29
C THR A 71 -9.16 -22.93 7.77
N ARG A 72 -9.67 -22.37 6.67
CA ARG A 72 -9.09 -21.16 6.04
C ARG A 72 -9.07 -19.96 6.96
N THR A 73 -10.08 -19.83 7.82
CA THR A 73 -10.15 -18.73 8.79
C THR A 73 -9.00 -18.80 9.77
N LEU A 74 -8.64 -20.00 10.25
CA LEU A 74 -7.47 -20.20 11.12
C LEU A 74 -6.16 -19.94 10.38
N GLN A 75 -6.03 -20.38 9.11
CA GLN A 75 -4.86 -20.07 8.30
C GLN A 75 -4.68 -18.56 8.13
N LEU A 76 -5.75 -17.84 7.77
CA LEU A 76 -5.72 -16.38 7.61
C LEU A 76 -5.40 -15.68 8.93
N LEU A 77 -6.06 -16.05 10.02
CA LEU A 77 -5.82 -15.46 11.34
C LEU A 77 -4.36 -15.67 11.77
N SER A 78 -3.82 -16.88 11.56
CA SER A 78 -2.42 -17.18 11.87
C SER A 78 -1.44 -16.34 11.05
N ALA A 79 -1.70 -16.17 9.75
CA ALA A 79 -0.88 -15.35 8.87
C ALA A 79 -0.92 -13.86 9.28
N LEU A 80 -2.10 -13.35 9.65
CA LEU A 80 -2.29 -11.97 10.10
C LEU A 80 -1.58 -11.69 11.44
N ILE A 81 -1.66 -12.61 12.39
CA ILE A 81 -0.97 -12.50 13.68
C ILE A 81 0.55 -12.56 13.48
N SER A 82 1.03 -13.54 12.69
CA SER A 82 2.44 -13.67 12.34
C SER A 82 2.98 -12.41 11.64
N THR A 83 2.22 -11.85 10.69
CA THR A 83 2.58 -10.62 9.99
C THR A 83 2.65 -9.42 10.95
N ALA A 84 1.68 -9.28 11.86
CA ALA A 84 1.68 -8.21 12.87
C ALA A 84 2.91 -8.29 13.78
N LEU A 85 3.24 -9.48 14.29
CA LEU A 85 4.41 -9.70 15.14
C LEU A 85 5.71 -9.46 14.39
N SER A 86 5.80 -9.88 13.13
CA SER A 86 6.96 -9.66 12.27
C SER A 86 7.19 -8.16 12.01
N LEU A 87 6.13 -7.40 11.70
CA LEU A 87 6.22 -5.96 11.50
C LEU A 87 6.52 -5.20 12.80
N ALA A 88 6.03 -5.68 13.95
CA ALA A 88 6.38 -5.12 15.26
C ALA A 88 7.87 -5.33 15.56
N SER A 89 8.39 -6.53 15.27
CA SER A 89 9.80 -6.85 15.47
C SER A 89 10.70 -6.03 14.53
N LEU A 90 10.32 -5.88 13.26
CA LEU A 90 10.98 -4.97 12.32
C LEU A 90 10.98 -3.51 12.81
N TYR A 91 9.88 -3.05 13.40
CA TYR A 91 9.77 -1.69 13.94
C TYR A 91 10.80 -1.43 15.04
N ILE A 92 10.93 -2.38 15.98
CA ILE A 92 11.90 -2.29 17.06
C ILE A 92 13.34 -2.28 16.51
N LEU A 93 13.66 -3.18 15.58
CA LEU A 93 15.04 -3.36 15.09
C LEU A 93 15.47 -2.31 14.06
N SER A 94 14.52 -1.72 13.33
CA SER A 94 14.79 -0.64 12.38
C SER A 94 14.68 0.76 13.00
N ALA A 95 14.58 0.86 14.33
CA ALA A 95 14.37 2.11 15.06
C ALA A 95 13.18 2.94 14.53
N GLY A 96 12.10 2.26 14.16
CA GLY A 96 10.87 2.87 13.63
C GLY A 96 10.86 3.17 12.14
N PHE A 97 11.92 2.83 11.40
CA PHE A 97 11.99 3.08 9.97
C PHE A 97 11.06 2.15 9.14
N LEU A 98 11.00 0.86 9.48
CA LEU A 98 10.18 -0.17 8.85
C LEU A 98 9.25 -0.83 9.87
N GLY A 99 8.01 -1.13 9.49
CA GLY A 99 7.08 -1.89 10.34
C GLY A 99 5.97 -1.04 10.93
N MET A 100 5.36 -1.55 12.00
CA MET A 100 4.24 -0.91 12.71
C MET A 100 4.52 -0.82 14.20
N ASN A 101 4.13 0.30 14.80
CA ASN A 101 4.28 0.50 16.22
C ASN A 101 3.12 -0.11 17.01
N LEU A 102 3.27 -1.36 17.48
CA LEU A 102 2.25 -2.07 18.26
C LEU A 102 2.26 -1.71 19.75
N PHE A 103 3.42 -1.31 20.30
CA PHE A 103 3.64 -1.20 21.74
C PHE A 103 3.74 0.25 22.22
N TYR A 104 4.35 1.15 21.45
CA TYR A 104 4.43 2.55 21.79
C TYR A 104 3.17 3.26 21.29
N ARG A 105 2.18 3.35 22.17
CA ARG A 105 1.02 4.20 21.96
C ARG A 105 1.47 5.66 22.01
N SER A 106 1.89 6.20 20.86
CA SER A 106 2.11 7.63 20.71
C SER A 106 0.80 8.35 21.00
N THR A 107 0.79 9.15 22.08
CA THR A 107 -0.38 9.90 22.52
C THR A 107 -0.76 11.03 21.56
N THR A 108 0.13 11.40 20.64
CA THR A 108 -0.04 12.62 19.85
C THR A 108 -0.57 12.39 18.44
N ARG A 109 -0.30 11.25 17.77
CA ARG A 109 -0.89 10.94 16.45
C ARG A 109 -1.00 9.42 16.19
N PRO A 110 -2.11 8.95 15.56
CA PRO A 110 -2.21 7.58 15.08
C PRO A 110 -1.18 7.28 13.98
N ASP A 111 -0.52 6.12 14.06
CA ASP A 111 0.47 5.65 13.08
C ASP A 111 -0.20 5.10 11.81
N TRP A 112 -0.71 6.02 10.98
CA TRP A 112 -1.31 5.68 9.69
C TRP A 112 -0.33 4.96 8.76
N GLN A 113 0.96 5.26 8.86
CA GLN A 113 1.98 4.65 8.01
C GLN A 113 2.20 3.17 8.36
N GLY A 114 2.25 2.84 9.65
CA GLY A 114 2.29 1.45 10.13
C GLY A 114 1.02 0.69 9.74
N LEU A 115 -0.15 1.33 9.82
CA LEU A 115 -1.42 0.71 9.41
C LEU A 115 -1.47 0.39 7.91
N ILE A 116 -1.00 1.31 7.05
CA ILE A 116 -0.92 1.08 5.60
C ILE A 116 0.06 -0.07 5.29
N GLN A 117 1.21 -0.13 5.97
CA GLN A 117 2.16 -1.22 5.81
C GLN A 117 1.56 -2.57 6.23
N TYR A 118 0.86 -2.60 7.37
CA TYR A 118 0.16 -3.79 7.81
C TYR A 118 -0.91 -4.23 6.81
N GLY A 119 -1.71 -3.29 6.28
CA GLY A 119 -2.71 -3.56 5.25
C GLY A 119 -2.09 -4.16 3.98
N LEU A 120 -0.96 -3.62 3.52
CA LEU A 120 -0.25 -4.13 2.34
C LEU A 120 0.29 -5.56 2.57
N ALA A 121 0.89 -5.82 3.74
CA ALA A 121 1.36 -7.16 4.08
C ALA A 121 0.19 -8.15 4.24
N ALA A 122 -0.92 -7.73 4.86
CA ALA A 122 -2.14 -8.54 4.98
C ALA A 122 -2.74 -8.90 3.61
N LEU A 123 -2.72 -7.97 2.64
CA LEU A 123 -3.10 -8.25 1.26
C LEU A 123 -2.18 -9.28 0.61
N GLY A 124 -0.86 -9.19 0.84
CA GLY A 124 0.09 -10.20 0.40
C GLY A 124 -0.23 -11.59 0.96
N SER A 125 -0.46 -11.68 2.28
CA SER A 125 -0.86 -12.93 2.95
C SER A 125 -2.14 -13.52 2.34
N LEU A 126 -3.16 -12.68 2.14
CA LEU A 126 -4.46 -13.08 1.59
C LEU A 126 -4.35 -13.55 0.14
N LEU A 127 -3.49 -12.91 -0.66
CA LEU A 127 -3.21 -13.29 -2.04
C LEU A 127 -2.63 -14.71 -2.10
N VAL A 128 -1.65 -15.04 -1.26
CA VAL A 128 -1.02 -16.38 -1.23
C VAL A 128 -1.98 -17.46 -0.76
N ILE A 129 -2.82 -17.17 0.24
CA ILE A 129 -3.82 -18.11 0.74
C ILE A 129 -4.88 -18.39 -0.35
N ASN A 130 -5.23 -17.39 -1.17
CA ASN A 130 -6.23 -17.54 -2.23
C ASN A 130 -5.70 -18.05 -3.58
N ALA A 131 -4.42 -17.80 -3.91
CA ALA A 131 -3.84 -18.01 -5.25
C ALA A 131 -3.84 -19.45 -5.77
N PHE A 132 -4.16 -20.44 -4.94
CA PHE A 132 -4.13 -21.86 -5.32
C PHE A 132 -5.35 -22.60 -4.84
N ARG A 133 -6.49 -21.90 -4.79
CA ARG A 133 -7.77 -22.55 -4.64
C ARG A 133 -7.94 -23.46 -5.85
N LYS A 134 -7.65 -24.75 -5.70
CA LYS A 134 -8.23 -25.76 -6.58
C LYS A 134 -9.72 -25.43 -6.55
N ARG A 135 -10.25 -24.92 -7.66
CA ARG A 135 -11.70 -24.95 -7.86
C ARG A 135 -11.99 -26.43 -7.73
N SER A 136 -12.45 -26.86 -6.56
CA SER A 136 -13.17 -28.13 -6.47
C SER A 136 -14.14 -28.01 -7.60
N ALA A 137 -13.91 -28.81 -8.65
CA ALA A 137 -14.74 -28.82 -9.83
C ALA A 137 -16.16 -28.83 -9.27
N SER A 138 -16.91 -27.77 -9.58
CA SER A 138 -18.30 -27.68 -9.16
C SER A 138 -18.88 -29.02 -9.55
N GLU A 139 -19.21 -29.82 -8.54
CA GLU A 139 -19.66 -31.19 -8.74
C GLU A 139 -20.82 -31.05 -9.71
N GLU A 140 -20.54 -31.43 -10.96
CA GLU A 140 -21.49 -31.27 -12.04
C GLU A 140 -22.70 -32.04 -11.58
N PRO A 141 -23.87 -31.39 -11.37
CA PRO A 141 -25.02 -32.06 -10.81
C PRO A 141 -25.21 -33.31 -11.65
N PRO A 142 -25.19 -34.51 -11.03
CA PRO A 142 -25.14 -35.76 -11.76
C PRO A 142 -26.21 -35.68 -12.83
N ALA A 143 -25.77 -35.69 -14.09
CA ALA A 143 -26.66 -35.52 -15.23
C ALA A 143 -27.86 -36.41 -14.96
N ALA A 144 -29.04 -35.78 -14.86
CA ALA A 144 -30.28 -36.47 -14.53
C ALA A 144 -30.30 -37.76 -15.32
N PRO A 145 -30.54 -38.93 -14.68
CA PRO A 145 -30.46 -40.20 -15.36
C PRO A 145 -31.34 -40.08 -16.59
N ALA A 146 -30.69 -40.06 -17.76
CA ALA A 146 -31.40 -40.20 -19.02
C ALA A 146 -32.24 -41.45 -18.81
N LEU A 147 -33.56 -41.28 -18.88
CA LEU A 147 -34.55 -42.35 -18.85
C LEU A 147 -34.05 -43.44 -19.80
N GLN A 148 -33.34 -44.42 -19.26
CA GLN A 148 -33.05 -45.66 -19.94
C GLN A 148 -34.38 -46.38 -19.90
N THR A 149 -35.11 -46.21 -20.99
CA THR A 149 -36.27 -46.99 -21.37
C THR A 149 -36.05 -48.44 -20.98
N ALA A 150 -36.95 -48.94 -20.15
CA ALA A 150 -36.94 -50.27 -19.59
C ALA A 150 -36.67 -51.32 -20.67
N ASN A 151 -35.58 -52.08 -20.51
CA ASN A 151 -35.48 -53.41 -21.07
C ASN A 151 -35.45 -54.40 -19.91
N LEU A 152 -36.65 -54.90 -19.59
CA LEU A 152 -36.88 -56.00 -18.68
C LEU A 152 -36.21 -57.26 -19.24
N GLN A 153 -35.12 -57.69 -18.61
CA GLN A 153 -34.64 -59.07 -18.71
C GLN A 153 -34.77 -59.73 -17.33
N PRO A 154 -35.63 -60.73 -17.17
CA PRO A 154 -35.73 -61.51 -15.96
C PRO A 154 -34.78 -62.71 -16.07
N LYS A 155 -33.67 -62.72 -15.32
CA LYS A 155 -32.97 -63.98 -15.03
C LYS A 155 -32.59 -64.11 -13.55
N ALA A 156 -33.48 -64.85 -12.89
CA ALA A 156 -33.18 -65.99 -12.01
C ALA A 156 -32.09 -65.84 -10.93
N LYS A 157 -32.58 -65.76 -9.69
CA LYS A 157 -32.10 -66.44 -8.47
C LYS A 157 -30.72 -67.11 -8.55
N ILE A 158 -29.77 -66.57 -7.79
CA ILE A 158 -28.84 -67.39 -7.00
C ILE A 158 -28.83 -66.85 -5.57
N LYS A 159 -29.37 -67.67 -4.65
CA LYS A 159 -29.19 -67.57 -3.21
C LYS A 159 -27.77 -68.05 -2.87
N SER A 160 -27.06 -67.37 -1.97
CA SER A 160 -26.74 -67.90 -0.64
C SER A 160 -25.62 -67.11 0.05
N TRP A 161 -25.81 -66.91 1.37
CA TRP A 161 -24.79 -66.99 2.44
C TRP A 161 -23.60 -66.01 2.39
N LEU A 162 -23.41 -65.00 3.26
CA LEU A 162 -23.30 -64.98 4.74
C LEU A 162 -23.05 -63.50 5.20
N PRO A 163 -22.77 -63.18 6.48
CA PRO A 163 -23.70 -62.99 7.59
C PRO A 163 -23.75 -61.52 8.09
N LYS A 164 -24.74 -61.23 8.92
CA LYS A 164 -24.96 -59.97 9.64
C LYS A 164 -23.77 -59.62 10.54
N PHE A 165 -23.14 -58.47 10.33
CA PHE A 165 -22.41 -57.76 11.37
C PHE A 165 -23.24 -56.57 11.85
N THR A 166 -23.96 -56.80 12.95
CA THR A 166 -24.63 -55.77 13.75
C THR A 166 -23.60 -55.07 14.61
N LEU A 167 -23.31 -53.80 14.33
CA LEU A 167 -22.69 -52.91 15.31
C LEU A 167 -23.80 -52.13 16.03
N PRO A 168 -23.79 -52.10 17.38
CA PRO A 168 -24.87 -51.56 18.18
C PRO A 168 -24.95 -50.04 18.11
N SER A 169 -26.19 -49.56 18.07
CA SER A 169 -26.56 -48.16 18.14
C SER A 169 -26.00 -47.51 19.40
N LEU A 170 -25.25 -46.42 19.24
CA LEU A 170 -24.85 -45.57 20.35
C LEU A 170 -25.88 -44.45 20.49
N ASN A 171 -26.86 -44.75 21.34
CA ASN A 171 -27.95 -43.88 21.74
C ASN A 171 -27.48 -43.04 22.94
N LYS A 172 -27.41 -41.71 22.79
CA LYS A 172 -27.36 -40.65 23.84
C LYS A 172 -26.80 -39.38 23.17
N ARG A 173 -27.35 -38.19 23.33
CA ARG A 173 -28.18 -37.67 24.42
C ARG A 173 -28.79 -36.36 23.91
N ASP A 174 -30.09 -36.19 24.12
CA ASP A 174 -30.73 -34.89 24.12
C ASP A 174 -29.99 -33.93 25.06
N GLY A 175 -29.63 -32.78 24.52
CA GLY A 175 -28.78 -31.78 25.15
C GLY A 175 -29.26 -30.37 24.85
N LYS A 176 -30.49 -30.08 25.30
CA LYS A 176 -30.90 -28.81 25.91
C LYS A 176 -30.59 -27.52 25.13
N VAL A 177 -31.67 -27.02 24.53
CA VAL A 177 -31.97 -25.60 24.33
C VAL A 177 -31.44 -24.74 25.49
N SER A 178 -30.58 -23.76 25.19
CA SER A 178 -30.46 -22.55 25.99
C SER A 178 -30.55 -21.34 25.07
N LYS A 179 -31.75 -20.76 25.06
CA LYS A 179 -31.99 -19.38 24.63
C LYS A 179 -31.27 -18.48 25.64
N ILE A 180 -30.32 -17.67 25.18
CA ILE A 180 -29.94 -16.44 25.88
C ILE A 180 -30.19 -15.28 24.93
N ALA A 181 -31.12 -14.43 25.36
CA ALA A 181 -31.56 -13.22 24.69
C ALA A 181 -30.44 -12.16 24.60
N PRO A 182 -30.56 -11.19 23.68
CA PRO A 182 -29.61 -10.09 23.57
C PRO A 182 -29.90 -9.01 24.64
N ALA A 183 -28.93 -8.78 25.52
CA ALA A 183 -28.99 -7.68 26.47
C ALA A 183 -28.43 -6.39 25.86
N LYS A 184 -29.36 -5.46 25.64
CA LYS A 184 -29.28 -4.05 26.08
C LYS A 184 -28.15 -3.17 25.51
N LYS A 185 -28.55 -2.54 24.41
CA LYS A 185 -28.30 -1.13 24.02
C LYS A 185 -28.17 -0.22 25.25
N GLU A 186 -27.01 0.40 25.44
CA GLU A 186 -26.88 1.59 26.28
C GLU A 186 -26.30 2.75 25.48
N ARG A 187 -27.09 3.82 25.48
CA ARG A 187 -26.96 5.06 24.74
C ARG A 187 -26.77 6.12 25.81
N ILE A 188 -25.60 6.75 25.87
CA ILE A 188 -25.33 7.93 26.70
C ILE A 188 -24.58 8.89 25.75
N SER A 189 -25.27 9.79 25.05
CA SER A 189 -25.56 11.20 25.43
C SER A 189 -24.31 11.94 25.92
N ALA A 190 -23.71 12.78 25.07
CA ALA A 190 -23.98 14.23 24.99
C ALA A 190 -23.27 15.07 26.08
N GLY A 191 -22.41 15.99 25.62
CA GLY A 191 -21.77 17.08 26.38
C GLY A 191 -20.54 17.57 25.60
N LYS A 192 -20.61 18.57 24.71
CA LYS A 192 -20.84 20.03 24.87
C LYS A 192 -19.69 20.77 25.57
N SER A 193 -18.89 21.51 24.79
CA SER A 193 -18.46 22.93 24.97
C SER A 193 -17.33 23.21 23.95
N THR A 194 -17.43 24.14 22.98
CA THR A 194 -17.42 25.61 22.99
C THR A 194 -16.17 26.28 23.60
N ALA A 195 -15.27 26.77 22.73
CA ALA A 195 -14.67 28.12 22.75
C ALA A 195 -13.60 28.19 21.64
N LYS A 196 -13.70 28.99 20.57
CA LYS A 196 -13.53 30.46 20.41
C LYS A 196 -12.14 30.99 20.80
N LYS A 197 -11.65 31.91 19.95
CA LYS A 197 -10.50 32.85 20.02
C LYS A 197 -9.16 32.32 19.46
N ALA A 198 -8.37 33.10 18.73
CA ALA A 198 -8.53 34.47 18.23
C ALA A 198 -7.51 34.73 17.10
N SER A 199 -7.84 35.69 16.25
CA SER A 199 -6.96 36.39 15.32
C SER A 199 -5.77 37.04 16.02
N ASN A 200 -4.66 37.23 15.29
CA ASN A 200 -3.86 38.43 15.48
C ASN A 200 -3.36 38.97 14.14
N THR A 201 -3.85 40.18 13.89
CA THR A 201 -3.56 41.11 12.82
C THR A 201 -2.58 42.14 13.37
N LEU A 202 -1.44 42.34 12.71
CA LEU A 202 -0.52 43.50 12.85
C LEU A 202 0.13 43.64 11.45
N ALA A 203 -0.19 44.58 10.57
CA ALA A 203 -0.32 46.04 10.63
C ALA A 203 1.03 46.78 10.79
N ILE A 204 1.24 47.73 9.85
CA ILE A 204 2.14 48.91 9.89
C ILE A 204 3.61 48.54 9.51
N GLN A 205 4.28 49.11 8.48
CA GLN A 205 4.50 50.52 8.18
C GLN A 205 4.78 50.83 6.70
N LYS A 206 4.24 51.97 6.28
CA LYS A 206 4.56 52.74 5.07
C LYS A 206 5.87 53.52 5.26
N THR A 207 6.73 53.55 4.25
CA THR A 207 7.69 54.66 4.04
C THR A 207 7.89 54.95 2.54
N THR A 208 7.42 56.16 2.16
CA THR A 208 7.86 57.14 1.15
C THR A 208 8.55 56.75 -0.18
N PRO A 209 8.22 57.44 -1.30
CA PRO A 209 8.79 57.20 -2.62
C PRO A 209 10.04 58.05 -2.89
N LYS A 210 11.09 57.47 -3.50
CA LYS A 210 12.19 58.24 -4.10
C LYS A 210 12.20 58.09 -5.62
N LYS A 211 11.87 59.21 -6.26
CA LYS A 211 11.82 59.49 -7.69
C LYS A 211 13.23 59.70 -8.24
N ILE A 212 13.72 58.83 -9.12
CA ILE A 212 14.89 59.03 -10.00
C ILE A 212 14.58 58.27 -11.31
N ALA A 213 14.00 58.95 -12.30
CA ALA A 213 14.65 59.52 -13.47
C ALA A 213 14.99 58.49 -14.59
N LYS A 214 14.35 58.72 -15.74
CA LYS A 214 14.62 58.24 -17.12
C LYS A 214 16.11 58.42 -17.50
N PRO A 215 16.66 57.66 -18.47
CA PRO A 215 16.39 57.90 -19.91
C PRO A 215 16.33 56.62 -20.76
N ALA A 216 15.39 56.53 -21.71
CA ALA A 216 15.57 56.75 -23.15
C ALA A 216 16.07 55.52 -23.95
N ALA A 217 15.20 55.11 -24.88
CA ALA A 217 15.24 54.23 -26.07
C ALA A 217 16.59 54.14 -26.86
N PRO A 218 16.72 53.45 -28.03
CA PRO A 218 15.68 52.82 -28.88
C PRO A 218 16.10 51.53 -29.69
N LYS A 219 15.22 51.13 -30.62
CA LYS A 219 15.43 50.38 -31.90
C LYS A 219 15.37 48.85 -31.82
N LYS A 220 14.28 48.26 -32.35
CA LYS A 220 14.02 47.88 -33.76
C LYS A 220 14.93 46.73 -34.23
N LEU A 221 14.33 45.60 -34.61
CA LEU A 221 14.25 45.19 -36.03
C LEU A 221 13.47 43.87 -36.17
N SER A 222 12.41 43.99 -36.95
CA SER A 222 11.62 42.95 -37.61
C SER A 222 12.40 42.30 -38.76
N VAL A 223 12.42 40.97 -38.84
CA VAL A 223 12.73 40.20 -40.05
C VAL A 223 11.79 38.99 -40.03
N ALA A 224 10.65 39.06 -40.73
CA ALA A 224 10.45 38.72 -42.14
C ALA A 224 10.74 37.24 -42.44
N ALA A 225 9.65 36.46 -42.53
CA ALA A 225 9.62 35.11 -43.12
C ALA A 225 9.98 35.13 -44.61
N PRO A 226 10.36 33.98 -45.20
CA PRO A 226 9.58 33.47 -46.34
C PRO A 226 9.58 31.90 -46.39
N PRO A 227 9.15 31.21 -47.47
CA PRO A 227 7.86 30.56 -47.57
C PRO A 227 7.93 29.03 -47.72
N ALA A 228 6.76 28.40 -47.59
CA ALA A 228 6.55 26.96 -47.72
C ALA A 228 6.81 26.40 -49.14
N PRO A 229 7.27 25.14 -49.26
CA PRO A 229 7.06 24.34 -50.46
C PRO A 229 5.90 23.34 -50.27
N LYS A 230 4.95 23.42 -51.19
CA LYS A 230 3.88 22.43 -51.41
C LYS A 230 4.46 21.20 -52.11
N THR A 231 4.21 19.99 -51.63
CA THR A 231 4.15 18.82 -52.52
C THR A 231 3.34 17.65 -51.95
N LYS A 232 2.31 17.31 -52.74
CA LYS A 232 1.82 15.97 -53.12
C LYS A 232 1.22 15.05 -52.06
N LYS A 233 -0.11 14.88 -52.23
CA LYS A 233 -0.97 13.82 -51.68
C LYS A 233 -0.45 12.44 -52.08
N ALA A 234 -0.40 11.51 -51.13
CA ALA A 234 -0.44 10.08 -51.41
C ALA A 234 -1.20 9.31 -50.31
N ALA A 235 -2.15 8.51 -50.80
CA ALA A 235 -2.69 7.26 -50.25
C ALA A 235 -3.18 7.21 -48.78
N ARG A 236 -4.52 7.16 -48.66
CA ARG A 236 -5.28 6.70 -47.50
C ARG A 236 -4.70 5.39 -46.94
N LYS A 237 -4.10 5.45 -45.75
CA LYS A 237 -3.90 4.28 -44.87
C LYS A 237 -4.93 4.29 -43.75
N ALA A 238 -5.42 3.09 -43.44
CA ALA A 238 -6.52 2.81 -42.55
C ALA A 238 -6.38 3.47 -41.18
N LYS A 239 -7.48 4.09 -40.76
CA LYS A 239 -7.65 4.88 -39.53
C LYS A 239 -7.63 3.94 -38.31
N LYS A 240 -6.44 3.60 -37.82
CA LYS A 240 -6.26 3.02 -36.49
C LYS A 240 -6.51 4.16 -35.50
N ASN A 241 -7.57 4.05 -34.69
CA ASN A 241 -7.90 5.01 -33.63
C ASN A 241 -6.74 5.10 -32.63
N GLY A 242 -5.75 5.92 -32.94
CA GLY A 242 -4.72 6.36 -32.02
C GLY A 242 -5.39 7.21 -30.95
N LYS A 243 -5.23 6.80 -29.69
CA LYS A 243 -5.65 7.59 -28.54
C LYS A 243 -5.06 9.01 -28.70
N PRO A 244 -5.83 10.08 -28.49
CA PRO A 244 -5.30 11.44 -28.59
C PRO A 244 -4.10 11.56 -27.65
N GLU A 245 -2.94 11.89 -28.22
CA GLU A 245 -1.75 12.21 -27.46
C GLU A 245 -2.03 13.52 -26.72
N ILE A 246 -2.41 13.42 -25.44
CA ILE A 246 -2.62 14.57 -24.57
C ILE A 246 -1.24 15.17 -24.31
N LYS A 247 -0.84 16.11 -25.17
CA LYS A 247 0.35 16.93 -24.94
C LYS A 247 -0.01 17.91 -23.83
N PHE A 248 0.44 17.62 -22.62
CA PHE A 248 0.42 18.57 -21.51
C PHE A 248 1.39 19.72 -21.84
N VAL A 249 0.92 20.69 -22.64
CA VAL A 249 1.59 21.97 -22.81
C VAL A 249 1.19 22.85 -21.62
N GLY A 250 1.68 22.48 -20.44
CA GLY A 250 1.60 23.34 -19.27
C GLY A 250 2.57 24.48 -19.48
N LYS A 251 2.07 25.73 -19.54
CA LYS A 251 2.95 26.89 -19.39
C LYS A 251 3.51 26.81 -17.98
N GLU A 252 4.83 26.73 -17.86
CA GLU A 252 5.49 26.69 -16.57
C GLU A 252 5.36 28.08 -15.92
N GLU A 253 4.50 28.18 -14.91
CA GLU A 253 4.31 29.41 -14.14
C GLU A 253 5.34 29.42 -13.00
N TYR A 254 6.23 30.40 -13.01
CA TYR A 254 7.21 30.59 -11.94
C TYR A 254 6.63 31.53 -10.88
N THR A 255 6.62 31.10 -9.63
CA THR A 255 6.13 31.89 -8.50
C THR A 255 7.30 32.31 -7.59
N CYS A 256 7.34 33.58 -7.19
CA CYS A 256 8.38 34.06 -6.28
C CYS A 256 8.17 33.47 -4.87
N PRO A 257 9.17 32.84 -4.25
CA PRO A 257 9.04 32.29 -2.89
C PRO A 257 8.80 33.32 -1.79
N TYR A 258 9.09 34.60 -2.05
CA TYR A 258 9.03 35.65 -1.03
C TYR A 258 7.68 36.32 -0.93
N CYS A 259 7.12 36.73 -2.07
CA CYS A 259 5.83 37.41 -2.14
C CYS A 259 4.69 36.50 -2.62
N LEU A 260 5.00 35.30 -3.14
CA LEU A 260 4.04 34.37 -3.75
C LEU A 260 3.34 34.91 -5.01
N ASP A 261 3.83 36.02 -5.57
CA ASP A 261 3.37 36.57 -6.85
C ASP A 261 4.05 35.83 -8.03
N PRO A 262 3.35 35.67 -9.18
CA PRO A 262 3.95 35.11 -10.38
C PRO A 262 5.05 36.03 -10.93
N VAL A 263 6.17 35.43 -11.36
CA VAL A 263 7.32 36.12 -11.93
C VAL A 263 7.28 35.99 -13.46
N LEU A 264 6.87 37.06 -14.13
CA LEU A 264 6.88 37.15 -15.59
C LEU A 264 8.31 37.45 -16.09
N ASP A 265 8.68 36.95 -17.27
CA ASP A 265 10.01 37.21 -17.86
C ASP A 265 10.36 38.71 -17.98
N HIS A 266 9.32 39.55 -18.13
CA HIS A 266 9.44 41.00 -18.34
C HIS A 266 8.72 41.77 -17.22
N ASP A 267 8.85 41.31 -15.98
CA ASP A 267 8.27 41.99 -14.82
C ASP A 267 8.87 43.40 -14.66
N PRO A 268 8.04 44.46 -14.48
CA PRO A 268 8.54 45.82 -14.28
C PRO A 268 9.40 45.99 -13.02
N ARG A 269 9.26 45.10 -12.03
CA ARG A 269 10.13 45.07 -10.83
C ARG A 269 11.53 44.54 -11.15
N GLY A 270 11.72 43.95 -12.33
CA GLY A 270 12.93 43.22 -12.72
C GLY A 270 12.94 41.80 -12.15
N VAL A 271 13.69 40.91 -12.81
CA VAL A 271 13.81 39.49 -12.42
C VAL A 271 15.26 39.17 -12.08
N LYS A 272 15.47 38.48 -10.96
CA LYS A 272 16.75 37.90 -10.55
C LYS A 272 16.63 36.38 -10.46
N ILE A 273 17.59 35.69 -11.05
CA ILE A 273 17.64 34.22 -11.06
C ILE A 273 18.70 33.79 -10.06
N CYS A 274 18.33 32.93 -9.11
CA CYS A 274 19.28 32.39 -8.14
C CYS A 274 20.38 31.62 -8.89
N PRO A 275 21.68 31.89 -8.66
CA PRO A 275 22.76 31.18 -9.35
C PRO A 275 22.81 29.70 -9.00
N ILE A 276 22.31 29.33 -7.81
CA ILE A 276 22.35 27.97 -7.25
C ILE A 276 21.15 27.13 -7.71
N CYS A 277 19.92 27.48 -7.32
CA CYS A 277 18.71 26.69 -7.65
C CYS A 277 17.99 27.08 -8.94
N LYS A 278 18.42 28.16 -9.62
CA LYS A 278 17.76 28.72 -10.81
C LYS A 278 16.31 29.19 -10.62
N THR A 279 15.83 29.25 -9.38
CA THR A 279 14.53 29.87 -9.05
C THR A 279 14.54 31.35 -9.42
N ARG A 280 13.43 31.82 -9.97
CA ARG A 280 13.21 33.22 -10.36
C ARG A 280 12.61 34.00 -9.20
N HIS A 281 13.11 35.20 -8.97
CA HIS A 281 12.65 36.11 -7.93
C HIS A 281 12.45 37.50 -8.52
N HIS A 282 11.54 38.30 -7.95
CA HIS A 282 11.51 39.72 -8.23
C HIS A 282 12.78 40.40 -7.70
N ALA A 283 13.33 41.36 -8.44
CA ALA A 283 14.61 41.98 -8.09
C ALA A 283 14.53 42.80 -6.79
N ASP A 284 13.37 43.36 -6.46
CA ASP A 284 13.10 44.04 -5.18
C ASP A 284 13.12 43.06 -4.00
N CYS A 285 12.44 41.92 -4.10
CA CYS A 285 12.42 40.88 -3.08
C CYS A 285 13.82 40.30 -2.85
N TRP A 286 14.58 40.09 -3.94
CA TRP A 286 15.98 39.68 -3.88
C TRP A 286 16.87 40.74 -3.21
N GLY A 287 16.63 42.03 -3.47
CA GLY A 287 17.38 43.13 -2.89
C GLY A 287 17.21 43.23 -1.37
N ILE A 288 16.05 42.85 -0.83
CA ILE A 288 15.78 42.86 0.61
C ILE A 288 16.49 41.69 1.32
N THR A 289 16.42 40.47 0.76
CA THR A 289 17.02 39.29 1.40
C THR A 289 18.51 39.14 1.13
N GLY A 290 19.01 39.70 0.03
CA GLY A 290 20.41 39.60 -0.41
C GLY A 290 20.83 38.21 -0.94
N ALA A 291 20.09 37.15 -0.60
CA ALA A 291 20.33 35.78 -1.03
C ALA A 291 19.04 34.95 -1.07
N CYS A 292 19.08 33.82 -1.80
CA CYS A 292 18.00 32.85 -1.87
C CYS A 292 17.87 32.08 -0.54
N GLN A 293 16.67 32.06 0.05
CA GLN A 293 16.38 31.37 1.31
C GLN A 293 15.95 29.90 1.12
N ILE A 294 15.75 29.47 -0.14
CA ILE A 294 15.50 28.06 -0.41
C ILE A 294 16.75 27.29 0.01
N PRO A 295 16.65 26.31 0.92
CA PRO A 295 17.80 25.52 1.34
C PRO A 295 18.34 24.76 0.14
N HIS A 296 19.51 25.18 -0.34
CA HIS A 296 20.21 24.47 -1.39
C HIS A 296 20.97 23.32 -0.74
N SER A 297 20.78 22.11 -1.27
CA SER A 297 21.70 21.00 -1.00
C SER A 297 23.09 21.48 -1.42
N ASN A 298 23.99 21.69 -0.46
CA ASN A 298 25.38 22.07 -0.72
C ASN A 298 26.12 20.89 -1.39
N GLU A 299 25.79 20.55 -2.62
CA GLU A 299 26.70 19.81 -3.48
C GLU A 299 27.83 20.76 -3.85
N LYS A 300 28.84 20.80 -2.99
CA LYS A 300 30.13 21.41 -3.28
C LYS A 300 30.61 20.81 -4.60
N LYS A 301 30.48 21.57 -5.70
CA LYS A 301 31.29 21.32 -6.90
C LYS A 301 32.74 21.47 -6.47
N LYS A 302 33.40 20.34 -6.19
CA LYS A 302 34.86 20.27 -6.18
C LYS A 302 35.29 20.61 -7.61
N HIS A 303 35.78 21.83 -7.79
CA HIS A 303 36.60 22.19 -8.94
C HIS A 303 37.98 21.56 -8.77
#